data_AF-A0A0C9XZQ0-F1
#
_entry.id   AF-A0A0C9XZQ0-F1
#
_cell.length_a   1.000
_cell.length_b   1.000
_cell.length_c   1.000
_cell.angle_alpha   90.00
_cell.angle_beta   90.00
_cell.angle_gamma   90.00
#
_symmetry.space_group_name_H-M   'P 1'
#
loop_
_entity.id
_entity.type
_entity.pdbx_description
1 polymer ?
#
loop_
_entity_poly.entity_id
_entity_poly.type
_entity_poly.pdbx_seq_one_letter_code
_entity_poly.pdbx_strand_id
1 'polypeptide(L)'
;MLLTFTDYCLARLMRDWTSPVYAFFNPQPVILEINGRWAHDFKCCAHSCKVKVHWYLDKKDAQSTGNMQKHVKKCWGVKALASADACKDAKEALKVVTESILQDRSIMSMIKLGGKLTYSVWPHTCTELRCFHIHRSIVPA
;
A
#
# COMPACT_ATOMS: atom_id res chain seq x y z
N MET A 1 16.07 -17.42 -18.62
CA MET A 1 17.03 -17.78 -17.53
C MET A 1 17.73 -16.55 -16.93
N LEU A 2 17.07 -15.38 -16.89
CA LEU A 2 17.60 -14.13 -16.29
C LEU A 2 16.87 -13.72 -15.00
N LEU A 3 15.72 -14.34 -14.70
CA LEU A 3 14.88 -14.02 -13.54
C LEU A 3 15.52 -14.48 -12.21
N THR A 4 16.35 -15.52 -12.22
CA THR A 4 16.93 -16.10 -11.00
C THR A 4 18.04 -15.25 -10.38
N PHE A 5 18.81 -14.51 -11.20
CA PHE A 5 19.90 -13.67 -10.70
C PHE A 5 19.38 -12.41 -10.01
N THR A 6 18.36 -11.77 -10.60
CA THR A 6 17.72 -10.57 -10.04
C THR A 6 16.95 -10.87 -8.75
N ASP A 7 16.28 -12.02 -8.67
CA ASP A 7 15.56 -12.45 -7.47
C ASP A 7 16.51 -12.79 -6.30
N TYR A 8 17.64 -13.43 -6.60
CA TYR A 8 18.68 -13.70 -5.59
C TYR A 8 19.30 -12.39 -5.04
N CYS A 9 19.59 -11.43 -5.91
CA CYS A 9 20.08 -10.11 -5.50
C CYS A 9 19.06 -9.36 -4.62
N LEU A 10 17.77 -9.44 -4.95
CA LEU A 10 16.71 -8.84 -4.15
C LEU A 10 16.64 -9.46 -2.75
N ALA A 11 16.62 -10.80 -2.64
CA ALA A 11 16.58 -11.49 -1.36
C ALA A 11 17.78 -11.16 -0.46
N ARG A 12 18.96 -10.93 -1.06
CA ARG A 12 20.14 -10.47 -0.33
C ARG A 12 20.00 -9.03 0.15
N LEU A 13 19.59 -8.11 -0.73
CA LEU A 13 19.41 -6.69 -0.39
C LEU A 13 18.33 -6.45 0.67
N MET A 14 17.24 -7.24 0.63
CA MET A 14 16.18 -7.19 1.63
C MET A 14 16.67 -7.48 3.06
N ARG A 15 17.81 -8.17 3.24
CA ARG A 15 18.40 -8.38 4.58
C ARG A 15 19.00 -7.10 5.15
N ASP A 16 19.48 -6.22 4.28
CA ASP A 16 20.10 -4.95 4.65
C ASP A 16 19.04 -3.85 4.87
N TRP A 17 17.77 -4.12 4.51
CA TRP A 17 16.65 -3.20 4.69
C TRP A 17 16.10 -3.23 6.11
N THR A 18 16.88 -2.65 7.03
CA THR A 18 16.52 -2.57 8.46
C THR A 18 15.62 -1.38 8.79
N SER A 19 15.51 -0.39 7.90
CA SER A 19 14.75 0.83 8.16
C SER A 19 13.24 0.53 8.29
N PRO A 20 12.57 1.03 9.34
CA PRO A 20 11.13 0.80 9.54
C PRO A 20 10.26 1.43 8.45
N VAL A 21 10.80 2.35 7.65
CA VAL A 21 10.11 3.03 6.55
C VAL A 21 9.62 2.05 5.48
N TYR A 22 10.31 0.92 5.28
CA TYR A 22 9.88 -0.10 4.33
C TYR A 22 8.51 -0.70 4.67
N ALA A 23 8.07 -0.59 5.92
CA ALA A 23 6.76 -1.08 6.36
C ALA A 23 5.56 -0.43 5.65
N PHE A 24 5.74 0.79 5.14
CA PHE A 24 4.69 1.53 4.45
C PHE A 24 4.57 1.18 2.96
N PHE A 25 5.44 0.32 2.45
CA PHE A 25 5.52 -0.07 1.05
C PHE A 25 5.35 -1.58 0.90
N ASN A 26 5.07 -2.03 -0.33
CA ASN A 26 4.95 -3.44 -0.64
C ASN A 26 6.29 -4.14 -0.34
N PRO A 27 6.31 -5.22 0.48
CA PRO A 27 7.55 -5.93 0.83
C PRO A 27 8.26 -6.56 -0.36
N GLN A 28 7.55 -6.82 -1.46
CA GLN A 28 8.13 -7.28 -2.72
C GLN A 28 8.13 -6.14 -3.74
N PRO A 29 9.25 -5.41 -3.90
CA PRO A 29 9.36 -4.40 -4.93
C PRO A 29 9.49 -5.05 -6.30
N VAL A 30 8.96 -4.37 -7.31
CA VAL A 30 9.03 -4.85 -8.70
C VAL A 30 10.34 -4.38 -9.31
N ILE A 31 11.05 -5.27 -10.01
CA ILE A 31 12.26 -4.91 -10.74
C ILE A 31 11.82 -4.44 -12.13
N LEU A 32 12.14 -3.19 -12.47
CA LEU A 32 11.75 -2.57 -13.74
C LEU A 32 12.98 -1.93 -14.40
N GLU A 33 12.97 -1.94 -15.73
CA GLU A 33 13.90 -1.14 -16.52
C GLU A 33 13.23 0.18 -16.89
N ILE A 34 13.85 1.30 -16.49
CA ILE A 34 13.38 2.66 -16.76
C ILE A 34 14.49 3.37 -17.53
N ASN A 35 14.24 3.69 -18.81
CA ASN A 35 15.19 4.41 -19.68
C ASN A 35 16.58 3.74 -19.74
N GLY A 36 16.64 2.41 -19.89
CA GLY A 36 17.90 1.67 -19.95
C GLY A 36 18.58 1.44 -18.58
N ARG A 37 17.90 1.79 -17.47
CA ARG A 37 18.43 1.64 -16.12
C ARG A 37 17.51 0.76 -15.28
N TRP A 38 18.11 -0.20 -14.57
CA TRP A 38 17.38 -1.06 -13.67
C TRP A 38 17.04 -0.34 -12.37
N ALA A 39 15.79 -0.46 -11.93
CA ALA A 39 15.28 0.12 -10.71
C ALA A 39 14.36 -0.84 -9.94
N HIS A 40 14.40 -0.75 -8.62
CA HIS A 40 13.37 -1.30 -7.76
C HIS A 40 12.21 -0.31 -7.62
N ASP A 41 11.01 -0.79 -7.86
CA ASP A 41 9.78 -0.01 -7.82
C ASP A 41 8.99 -0.36 -6.54
N PHE A 42 8.98 0.57 -5.59
CA PHE A 42 8.26 0.44 -4.33
C PHE A 42 6.90 1.10 -4.41
N LYS A 43 5.85 0.28 -4.33
CA LYS A 43 4.47 0.74 -4.27
C LYS A 43 4.06 1.04 -2.83
N CYS A 44 3.47 2.20 -2.58
CA CYS A 44 2.89 2.53 -1.27
C CYS A 44 1.70 1.61 -0.93
N CYS A 45 1.58 1.19 0.33
CA CYS A 45 0.51 0.33 0.82
C CYS A 45 -0.80 1.07 1.14
N ALA A 46 -0.78 2.41 1.17
CA ALA A 46 -1.96 3.21 1.48
C ALA A 46 -3.05 3.01 0.40
N HIS A 47 -4.30 2.86 0.83
CA HIS A 47 -5.41 2.42 -0.03
C HIS A 47 -5.60 3.27 -1.30
N SER A 48 -5.61 4.59 -1.15
CA SER A 48 -5.82 5.54 -2.26
C SER A 48 -4.52 5.99 -2.93
N CYS A 49 -3.36 5.55 -2.43
CA CYS A 49 -2.08 6.01 -2.91
C CYS A 49 -1.59 5.20 -4.11
N LYS A 50 -1.40 5.88 -5.24
CA LYS A 50 -0.81 5.31 -6.46
C LYS A 50 0.66 5.67 -6.62
N VAL A 51 1.24 6.36 -5.65
CA VAL A 51 2.63 6.79 -5.70
C VAL A 51 3.54 5.56 -5.66
N LYS A 52 4.52 5.62 -6.53
CA LYS A 52 5.59 4.67 -6.66
C LYS A 52 6.91 5.37 -6.44
N VAL A 53 7.79 4.76 -5.67
CA VAL A 53 9.12 5.28 -5.40
C VAL A 53 10.12 4.38 -6.12
N HIS A 54 10.85 4.96 -7.07
CA HIS A 54 11.85 4.24 -7.84
C HIS A 54 13.22 4.34 -7.20
N TRP A 55 13.89 3.21 -7.13
CA TRP A 55 15.25 3.11 -6.63
C TRP A 55 16.17 2.52 -7.68
N TYR A 56 16.97 3.37 -8.29
CA TYR A 56 17.87 2.92 -9.34
C TYR A 56 19.07 2.17 -8.76
N LEU A 57 19.36 1.01 -9.34
CA LEU A 57 20.45 0.10 -8.94
C LEU A 57 21.82 0.55 -9.41
N ASP A 58 21.89 1.53 -10.32
CA ASP A 58 23.13 2.09 -10.86
C ASP A 58 23.82 3.06 -9.87
N LYS A 59 23.11 3.56 -8.85
CA LYS A 59 23.62 4.61 -7.95
C LYS A 59 24.18 4.05 -6.64
N LYS A 60 25.24 4.70 -6.15
CA LYS A 60 25.81 4.43 -4.82
C LYS A 60 24.85 4.74 -3.67
N ASP A 61 23.88 5.64 -3.91
CA ASP A 61 22.79 5.95 -2.98
C ASP A 61 21.62 4.94 -3.04
N ALA A 62 21.90 3.72 -3.53
CA ALA A 62 20.99 2.58 -3.56
C ALA A 62 20.55 2.09 -2.15
N GLN A 63 20.84 2.86 -1.09
CA GLN A 63 20.38 2.62 0.29
C GLN A 63 19.73 3.85 0.99
N SER A 64 19.61 5.00 0.31
CA SER A 64 18.91 6.17 0.86
C SER A 64 17.39 6.00 0.93
N THR A 65 16.82 6.14 2.14
CA THR A 65 15.36 6.08 2.40
C THR A 65 14.68 7.46 2.41
N GLY A 66 15.42 8.54 2.13
CA GLY A 66 14.91 9.90 2.28
C GLY A 66 13.68 10.22 1.41
N ASN A 67 13.63 9.69 0.18
CA ASN A 67 12.47 9.87 -0.71
C ASN A 67 11.24 9.13 -0.18
N MET A 68 11.44 7.92 0.35
CA MET A 68 10.37 7.13 0.96
C MET A 68 9.83 7.82 2.22
N GLN A 69 10.70 8.33 3.09
CA GLN A 69 10.30 9.06 4.29
C GLN A 69 9.47 10.31 3.96
N LYS A 70 9.90 11.11 2.97
CA LYS A 70 9.16 12.29 2.51
C LYS A 70 7.75 11.91 2.04
N HIS A 71 7.64 10.82 1.28
CA HIS A 71 6.35 10.30 0.85
C HIS A 71 5.48 9.87 2.04
N VAL A 72 6.03 9.05 2.96
CA VAL A 72 5.30 8.54 4.12
C VAL A 72 4.78 9.67 5.00
N LYS A 73 5.60 10.71 5.27
CA LYS A 73 5.16 11.89 6.03
C LYS A 73 3.92 12.56 5.42
N LYS A 74 3.85 12.64 4.09
CA LYS A 74 2.72 13.24 3.38
C LYS A 74 1.52 12.30 3.28
N CYS A 75 1.76 11.00 3.11
CA CYS A 75 0.71 10.03 2.82
C CYS A 75 0.06 9.45 4.07
N TRP A 76 0.86 9.10 5.08
CA TRP A 76 0.43 8.46 6.32
C TRP A 76 0.44 9.43 7.51
N GLY A 77 1.11 10.58 7.35
CA GLY A 77 1.27 11.56 8.40
C GLY A 77 2.54 11.35 9.22
N VAL A 78 2.97 12.41 9.90
CA VAL A 78 4.21 12.43 10.69
C VAL A 78 4.11 11.48 11.90
N LYS A 79 2.93 11.35 12.51
CA LYS A 79 2.70 10.46 13.65
C LYS A 79 2.90 8.99 13.30
N ALA A 80 2.37 8.55 12.16
CA ALA A 80 2.53 7.16 11.71
C ALA A 80 4.00 6.82 11.46
N LEU A 81 4.75 7.74 10.84
CA LEU A 81 6.19 7.57 10.66
C LEU A 81 6.92 7.48 12.00
N ALA A 82 6.62 8.37 12.96
CA ALA A 82 7.24 8.34 14.29
C ALA A 82 6.92 7.06 15.06
N SER A 83 5.70 6.53 14.94
CA SER A 83 5.33 5.23 15.53
C SER A 83 6.12 4.08 14.92
N ALA A 84 6.35 4.10 13.60
CA ALA A 84 7.18 3.08 12.95
C ALA A 84 8.67 3.23 13.30
N ASP A 85 9.18 4.46 13.41
CA ASP A 85 10.56 4.73 13.84
C ASP A 85 10.81 4.30 15.30
N ALA A 86 9.77 4.21 16.14
CA ALA A 86 9.85 3.68 17.48
C ALA A 86 9.90 2.13 17.54
N CYS A 87 9.51 1.44 16.45
CA CYS A 87 9.66 0.00 16.34
C CYS A 87 11.13 -0.37 16.11
N LYS A 88 11.58 -1.46 16.74
CA LYS A 88 12.98 -1.91 16.62
C LYS A 88 13.26 -2.55 15.26
N ASP A 89 12.23 -3.15 14.65
CA ASP A 89 12.36 -3.94 13.43
C ASP A 89 11.34 -3.52 12.36
N ALA A 90 11.77 -3.53 11.09
CA ALA A 90 10.89 -3.30 9.95
C ALA A 90 9.73 -4.31 9.88
N LYS A 91 9.92 -5.54 10.37
CA LYS A 91 8.85 -6.57 10.43
C LYS A 91 7.77 -6.23 11.46
N GLU A 92 8.15 -5.64 12.59
CA GLU A 92 7.21 -5.21 13.61
C GLU A 92 6.40 -4.02 13.11
N ALA A 93 7.08 -3.04 12.52
CA ALA A 93 6.42 -1.91 11.86
C ALA A 93 5.46 -2.37 10.74
N LEU A 94 5.85 -3.39 9.95
CA LEU A 94 4.99 -3.98 8.92
C LEU A 94 3.69 -4.54 9.51
N LYS A 95 3.75 -5.25 10.64
CA LYS A 95 2.54 -5.78 11.29
C LYS A 95 1.58 -4.66 11.68
N VAL A 96 2.09 -3.63 12.35
CA VAL A 96 1.31 -2.45 12.77
C VAL A 96 0.65 -1.76 11.56
N VAL A 97 1.41 -1.57 10.48
CA VAL A 97 0.87 -0.98 9.24
C VAL A 97 -0.16 -1.89 8.59
N THR A 98 0.08 -3.20 8.51
CA THR A 98 -0.91 -4.13 7.93
C THR A 98 -2.18 -4.25 8.75
N GLU A 99 -2.08 -4.26 10.08
CA GLU A 99 -3.23 -4.31 10.98
C GLU A 99 -4.09 -3.05 10.87
N SER A 100 -3.47 -1.86 10.86
CA SER A 100 -4.20 -0.61 10.63
C SER A 100 -4.92 -0.59 9.27
N ILE A 101 -4.26 -1.05 8.20
CA ILE A 101 -4.90 -1.18 6.88
C ILE A 101 -6.09 -2.14 6.92
N LEU A 102 -5.96 -3.29 7.59
CA LEU A 102 -7.01 -4.29 7.69
C LEU A 102 -8.21 -3.78 8.50
N GLN A 103 -7.96 -3.01 9.56
CA GLN A 103 -9.01 -2.38 10.36
C GLN A 103 -9.80 -1.34 9.55
N ASP A 104 -9.12 -0.48 8.80
CA ASP A 104 -9.77 0.52 7.94
C ASP A 104 -10.62 -0.14 6.84
N ARG A 105 -10.13 -1.24 6.27
CA ARG A 105 -10.80 -1.96 5.15
C ARG A 105 -11.81 -3.02 5.58
N SER A 106 -11.99 -3.27 6.88
CA SER A 106 -12.97 -4.25 7.33
C SER A 106 -14.37 -3.80 6.94
N ILE A 107 -15.13 -4.66 6.24
CA ILE A 107 -16.53 -4.39 5.87
C ILE A 107 -17.36 -3.99 7.10
N MET A 108 -16.99 -4.49 8.28
CA MET A 108 -17.60 -4.14 9.56
C MET A 108 -17.42 -2.66 9.95
N SER A 109 -16.36 -1.99 9.52
CA SER A 109 -16.15 -0.55 9.77
C SER A 109 -17.15 0.30 8.98
N MET A 110 -17.39 -0.05 7.72
CA MET A 110 -18.41 0.58 6.87
C MET A 110 -19.83 0.34 7.40
N ILE A 111 -20.11 -0.85 7.92
CA ILE A 111 -21.44 -1.19 8.48
C ILE A 111 -21.75 -0.35 9.73
N LYS A 112 -20.76 -0.10 10.60
CA LYS A 112 -20.97 0.68 11.84
C LYS A 112 -21.36 2.14 11.59
N LEU A 113 -20.98 2.73 10.45
CA LEU A 113 -21.31 4.11 10.09
C LEU A 113 -22.73 4.28 9.51
N GLY A 114 -23.43 3.18 9.18
CA GLY A 114 -24.65 3.22 8.37
C GLY A 114 -25.97 2.78 9.04
N GLY A 115 -25.96 2.42 10.32
CA GLY A 115 -27.16 1.90 11.00
C GLY A 115 -27.41 0.40 10.79
N LYS A 116 -28.51 -0.13 11.35
CA LYS A 116 -28.81 -1.57 11.40
C LYS A 116 -29.01 -2.13 9.98
N LEU A 117 -28.07 -2.96 9.51
CA LEU A 117 -28.14 -3.62 8.22
C LEU A 117 -29.22 -4.72 8.25
N THR A 118 -30.40 -4.45 7.71
CA THR A 118 -31.32 -5.50 7.25
C THR A 118 -30.86 -5.96 5.88
N TYR A 119 -30.11 -7.07 5.84
CA TYR A 119 -29.79 -7.73 4.58
C TYR A 119 -31.00 -8.56 4.14
N SER A 120 -31.59 -8.24 2.99
CA SER A 120 -32.53 -9.15 2.32
C SER A 120 -31.73 -10.16 1.52
N VAL A 121 -31.98 -11.46 1.74
CA VAL A 121 -31.36 -12.55 0.96
C VAL A 121 -31.97 -12.65 -0.46
N TRP A 122 -32.99 -11.84 -0.73
CA TRP A 122 -33.67 -11.81 -2.02
C TRP A 122 -32.86 -11.04 -3.06
N PRO A 123 -32.56 -11.63 -4.22
CA PRO A 123 -31.94 -10.89 -5.31
C PRO A 123 -32.88 -9.78 -5.78
N HIS A 124 -32.32 -8.59 -6.00
CA HIS A 124 -33.07 -7.47 -6.54
C HIS A 124 -33.77 -7.86 -7.85
N THR A 125 -35.03 -7.46 -7.98
CA THR A 125 -35.74 -7.63 -9.24
C THR A 125 -35.13 -6.71 -10.31
N CYS A 126 -35.31 -7.06 -11.59
CA CYS A 126 -34.79 -6.26 -12.71
C CYS A 126 -35.27 -4.79 -12.66
N THR A 127 -36.44 -4.54 -12.07
CA THR A 127 -37.00 -3.21 -11.86
C THR A 127 -36.27 -2.44 -10.76
N GLU A 128 -35.95 -3.08 -9.63
CA GLU A 128 -35.18 -2.48 -8.54
C GLU A 128 -33.74 -2.14 -8.96
N LEU A 129 -33.10 -3.04 -9.72
CA LEU A 129 -31.76 -2.78 -10.28
C LEU A 129 -31.76 -1.56 -11.21
N ARG A 130 -32.82 -1.40 -12.02
CA ARG A 130 -32.97 -0.26 -12.93
C ARG A 130 -33.18 1.05 -12.16
N CYS A 131 -34.02 1.05 -11.11
CA CYS A 131 -34.22 2.20 -10.24
C CYS A 131 -32.95 2.59 -9.45
N PHE A 132 -32.21 1.62 -8.92
CA PHE A 132 -30.96 1.88 -8.18
C PHE A 132 -29.89 2.48 -9.09
N HIS A 133 -29.81 2.03 -10.34
CA HIS A 133 -28.90 2.58 -11.35
C HIS A 133 -29.24 4.04 -11.65
N ILE A 134 -30.52 4.36 -11.88
CA ILE A 134 -31.01 5.71 -12.18
C ILE A 134 -30.78 6.66 -10.99
N HIS A 135 -31.04 6.21 -9.76
CA HIS A 135 -30.88 7.05 -8.56
C HIS A 135 -29.41 7.43 -8.28
N ARG A 136 -28.45 6.58 -8.65
CA ARG A 136 -27.00 6.93 -8.60
C ARG A 136 -26.54 7.83 -9.74
N SER A 137 -27.29 7.91 -10.84
CA SER A 137 -26.95 8.79 -11.97
C SER A 137 -27.47 10.22 -11.78
N ILE A 138 -28.50 10.41 -10.94
CA ILE A 138 -29.16 11.71 -10.72
C ILE A 138 -28.57 12.47 -9.53
N VAL A 139 -27.98 11.80 -8.54
CA VAL A 139 -27.28 12.45 -7.43
C VAL A 139 -25.79 12.50 -7.77
N PRO A 140 -25.21 13.66 -8.15
CA PRO A 140 -23.76 13.77 -8.26
C PRO A 140 -23.14 13.68 -6.86
N ALA A 141 -21.93 13.11 -6.83
CA ALA A 141 -21.13 12.88 -5.63
C ALA A 141 -20.89 14.14 -4.78
#